data_AF-A0A8B6DMF5-F1
#
_entry.id   AF-A0A8B6DMF5-F1
#
_cell.length_a   1.000
_cell.length_b   1.000
_cell.length_c   1.000
_cell.angle_alpha   90.00
_cell.angle_beta   90.00
_cell.angle_gamma   90.00
#
_symmetry.space_group_name_H-M   'P 1'
#
loop_
_entity.id
_entity.type
_entity.pdbx_description
1 polymer ?
#
loop_
_entity_poly.entity_id
_entity_poly.type
_entity_poly.pdbx_seq_one_letter_code
_entity_poly.pdbx_strand_id
1 'polypeptide(L)'
;MAVTAYAKYALGLTESMEDDICVHKNCSGNGFCQDGQCICLIQFTGGSCQDANLGYFMAFGTIFVFLCLVAFVQLFLCTSNEYQKQKTKSWKTVFKITGPKLLYILTIFATAIRGVYFFTKMHISDQASIHLWSAYYPILLSGSSLIVCFWAEAFHLEGIDCDKPRFLSKSIIGFVVINVVISGLLVTQLVATDIDDPVISDNIYRICNGCVGLLLIIAVVFFLVYGVEVYFKVRGAFNKTQSNVDPWQLHMSRLGLIAQACLQLLTGLFLISDAFRDNWKKRERGFCFLLSITPPFESNIVGPFIIEKI
;
A
#
# COMPACT_ATOMS: atom_id res chain seq x y z
N MET A 1 47.13 -21.35 -43.02
CA MET A 1 46.35 -21.55 -41.78
C MET A 1 45.19 -20.53 -41.69
N ALA A 2 44.49 -20.30 -42.80
CA ALA A 2 43.44 -19.28 -42.94
C ALA A 2 42.26 -19.78 -43.79
N VAL A 3 42.08 -21.11 -43.88
CA VAL A 3 41.07 -21.75 -44.74
C VAL A 3 40.01 -22.52 -43.92
N THR A 4 40.16 -22.61 -42.60
CA THR A 4 39.19 -23.30 -41.71
C THR A 4 38.20 -22.37 -41.01
N ALA A 5 38.35 -21.04 -41.11
CA ALA A 5 37.43 -20.08 -40.47
C ALA A 5 36.20 -19.74 -41.34
N TYR A 6 36.27 -19.92 -42.67
CA TYR A 6 35.18 -19.54 -43.58
C TYR A 6 34.19 -20.67 -43.88
N ALA A 7 34.46 -21.91 -43.46
CA ALA A 7 33.54 -23.04 -43.63
C ALA A 7 32.42 -23.08 -42.56
N LYS A 8 32.53 -22.30 -41.47
CA LYS A 8 31.49 -22.22 -40.42
C LYS A 8 30.29 -21.36 -40.78
N TYR A 9 30.36 -20.56 -41.85
CA TYR A 9 29.24 -19.71 -42.31
C TYR A 9 28.37 -20.36 -43.40
N ALA A 10 28.76 -21.54 -43.93
CA ALA A 10 28.10 -22.16 -45.08
C ALA A 10 27.29 -23.43 -44.74
N LEU A 11 27.27 -23.87 -43.49
CA LEU A 11 26.44 -24.98 -43.03
C LEU A 11 25.53 -24.44 -41.92
N GLY A 12 24.27 -24.16 -42.27
CA GLY A 12 23.22 -23.76 -41.34
C GLY A 12 22.98 -24.83 -40.28
N LEU A 13 23.82 -24.86 -39.26
CA LEU A 13 23.62 -25.53 -37.98
C LEU A 13 23.21 -24.46 -36.96
N THR A 14 22.01 -23.94 -37.15
CA THR A 14 21.14 -23.57 -36.03
C THR A 14 20.66 -24.86 -35.36
N GLU A 15 20.44 -24.82 -34.04
CA GLU A 15 20.17 -25.94 -33.09
C GLU A 15 21.48 -26.49 -32.46
N SER A 16 21.70 -26.52 -31.15
CA SER A 16 20.79 -26.45 -30.00
C SER A 16 21.61 -26.44 -28.69
N MET A 17 21.91 -25.28 -28.10
CA MET A 17 22.47 -25.21 -26.73
C MET A 17 22.02 -23.97 -25.92
N GLU A 18 21.04 -23.20 -26.41
CA GLU A 18 20.46 -22.04 -25.69
C GLU A 18 18.95 -22.17 -25.42
N ASP A 19 18.35 -23.34 -25.69
CA ASP A 19 16.89 -23.58 -25.54
C ASP A 19 16.47 -24.26 -24.21
N ASP A 20 17.40 -24.47 -23.26
CA ASP A 20 17.17 -25.47 -22.20
C ASP A 20 16.66 -24.91 -20.86
N ILE A 21 16.76 -23.60 -20.60
CA ILE A 21 16.36 -23.02 -19.31
C ILE A 21 14.84 -22.80 -19.24
N CYS A 22 14.24 -22.33 -20.32
CA CYS A 22 12.81 -22.05 -20.37
C CYS A 22 11.94 -23.31 -20.45
N VAL A 23 12.34 -24.29 -21.27
CA VAL A 23 11.54 -25.49 -21.55
C VAL A 23 11.54 -26.47 -20.37
N HIS A 24 12.67 -26.64 -19.68
CA HIS A 24 12.77 -27.60 -18.58
C HIS A 24 12.47 -27.03 -17.20
N LYS A 25 12.73 -25.74 -16.94
CA LYS A 25 12.57 -25.15 -15.60
C LYS A 25 11.45 -24.13 -15.47
N ASN A 26 10.77 -23.76 -16.57
CA ASN A 26 9.67 -22.79 -16.57
C ASN A 26 9.99 -21.53 -15.72
N CYS A 27 11.24 -21.05 -15.80
CA CYS A 27 11.75 -19.93 -15.00
C CYS A 27 11.44 -20.04 -13.49
N SER A 28 11.47 -21.26 -12.95
CA SER A 28 11.21 -21.60 -11.56
C SER A 28 9.81 -21.17 -11.06
N GLY A 29 8.87 -20.94 -11.98
CA GLY A 29 7.53 -20.39 -11.69
C GLY A 29 7.51 -18.91 -11.31
N ASN A 30 8.67 -18.25 -11.32
CA ASN A 30 8.91 -16.91 -10.79
C ASN A 30 9.17 -15.87 -11.88
N GLY A 31 8.88 -16.21 -13.14
CA GLY A 31 9.12 -15.38 -14.30
C GLY A 31 8.36 -15.88 -15.52
N PHE A 32 8.58 -15.23 -16.65
CA PHE A 32 8.08 -15.66 -17.95
C PHE A 32 9.23 -15.79 -18.94
N CYS A 33 9.12 -16.75 -19.86
CA CYS A 33 10.11 -16.93 -20.91
C CYS A 33 9.84 -15.97 -22.07
N GLN A 34 10.88 -15.26 -22.50
CA GLN A 34 10.86 -14.46 -23.71
C GLN A 34 12.17 -14.66 -24.45
N ASP A 35 12.09 -15.06 -25.72
CA ASP A 35 13.24 -15.27 -26.61
C ASP A 35 14.33 -16.20 -26.01
N GLY A 36 13.91 -17.32 -25.40
CA GLY A 36 14.82 -18.30 -24.78
C GLY A 36 15.41 -17.87 -23.43
N GLN A 37 15.13 -16.64 -22.97
CA GLN A 37 15.60 -16.12 -21.69
C GLN A 37 14.47 -15.97 -20.67
N CYS A 38 14.79 -16.19 -19.40
CA CYS A 38 13.85 -16.00 -18.30
C CYS A 38 13.84 -14.54 -17.83
N ILE A 39 12.67 -13.90 -17.94
CA ILE A 39 12.41 -12.58 -17.36
C ILE A 39 11.75 -12.77 -16.00
N CYS A 40 12.46 -12.40 -14.94
CA CYS A 40 12.02 -12.60 -13.57
C CYS A 40 11.00 -11.56 -13.11
N LEU A 41 10.09 -11.97 -12.23
CA LEU A 41 9.31 -11.03 -11.44
C LEU A 41 10.25 -10.19 -10.57
N ILE A 42 9.86 -8.95 -10.28
CA ILE A 42 10.72 -7.93 -9.61
C ILE A 42 11.33 -8.43 -8.29
N GLN A 43 10.64 -9.33 -7.59
CA GLN A 43 11.08 -9.91 -6.33
C GLN A 43 12.17 -11.00 -6.47
N PHE A 44 12.49 -11.43 -7.69
CA PHE A 44 13.47 -12.47 -8.00
C PHE A 44 14.53 -11.99 -8.99
N THR A 45 15.65 -12.69 -9.03
CA THR A 45 16.80 -12.39 -9.88
C THR A 45 17.52 -13.69 -10.30
N GLY A 46 18.56 -13.54 -11.12
CA GLY A 46 19.35 -14.65 -11.67
C GLY A 46 18.79 -15.21 -12.98
N GLY A 47 19.62 -15.95 -13.72
CA GLY A 47 19.28 -16.44 -15.06
C GLY A 47 18.10 -17.43 -15.13
N SER A 48 17.64 -17.96 -14.00
CA SER A 48 16.46 -18.84 -13.88
C SER A 48 15.44 -18.39 -12.84
N CYS A 49 15.53 -17.15 -12.34
CA CYS A 49 14.59 -16.57 -11.37
C CYS A 49 14.42 -17.36 -10.06
N GLN A 50 15.49 -18.05 -9.65
CA GLN A 50 15.53 -18.85 -8.43
C GLN A 50 15.85 -17.99 -7.20
N ASP A 51 16.70 -16.97 -7.38
CA ASP A 51 17.24 -16.18 -6.28
C ASP A 51 16.33 -15.00 -5.97
N ALA A 52 16.20 -14.64 -4.70
CA ALA A 52 15.44 -13.46 -4.32
C ALA A 52 16.23 -12.17 -4.58
N ASN A 53 15.55 -11.14 -5.04
CA ASN A 53 16.13 -9.82 -5.25
C ASN A 53 16.28 -9.08 -3.90
N LEU A 54 17.42 -9.23 -3.25
CA LEU A 54 17.70 -8.60 -1.95
C LEU A 54 17.55 -7.07 -1.99
N GLY A 55 17.94 -6.44 -3.10
CA GLY A 55 17.83 -5.00 -3.27
C GLY A 55 16.38 -4.51 -3.20
N TYR A 56 15.45 -5.26 -3.80
CA TYR A 56 14.01 -4.98 -3.72
C TYR A 56 13.51 -5.03 -2.26
N PHE A 57 13.78 -6.13 -1.56
CA PHE A 57 13.30 -6.32 -0.18
C PHE A 57 13.90 -5.28 0.79
N MET A 58 15.20 -4.99 0.69
CA MET A 58 15.87 -4.00 1.53
C MET A 58 15.37 -2.57 1.27
N ALA A 59 15.17 -2.19 0.01
CA ALA A 59 14.68 -0.86 -0.34
C ALA A 59 13.27 -0.61 0.21
N PHE A 60 12.33 -1.51 -0.07
CA PHE A 60 10.95 -1.39 0.43
C PHE A 60 10.89 -1.50 1.96
N GLY A 61 11.64 -2.42 2.56
CA GLY A 61 11.74 -2.52 4.03
C GLY A 61 12.21 -1.23 4.68
N THR A 62 13.23 -0.58 4.12
CA THR A 62 13.77 0.70 4.61
C THR A 62 12.72 1.82 4.52
N ILE A 63 11.97 1.90 3.42
CA ILE A 63 10.89 2.88 3.25
C ILE A 63 9.85 2.71 4.36
N PHE A 64 9.38 1.48 4.62
CA PHE A 64 8.38 1.23 5.64
C PHE A 64 8.87 1.52 7.07
N VAL A 65 10.15 1.23 7.37
CA VAL A 65 10.75 1.60 8.66
C VAL A 65 10.84 3.13 8.81
N PHE A 66 11.22 3.83 7.75
CA PHE A 66 11.25 5.30 7.77
C PHE A 66 9.85 5.88 8.00
N LEU A 67 8.83 5.38 7.31
CA LEU A 67 7.44 5.78 7.52
C LEU A 67 6.97 5.50 8.96
N CYS A 68 7.34 4.35 9.52
CA CYS A 68 7.05 4.01 10.91
C CYS A 68 7.70 5.01 11.88
N LEU A 69 8.96 5.37 11.65
CA LEU A 69 9.68 6.36 12.46
C LEU A 69 9.04 7.75 12.38
N VAL A 70 8.67 8.19 11.17
CA VAL A 70 7.96 9.47 10.97
C VAL A 70 6.63 9.46 11.72
N ALA A 71 5.84 8.38 11.62
CA ALA A 71 4.56 8.28 12.32
C ALA A 71 4.74 8.28 13.85
N PHE A 72 5.80 7.65 14.37
CA PHE A 72 6.14 7.70 15.80
C PHE A 72 6.49 9.12 16.26
N VAL A 73 7.32 9.84 15.49
CA VAL A 73 7.65 11.24 15.76
C VAL A 73 6.39 12.11 15.72
N GLN A 74 5.51 11.93 14.73
CA GLN A 74 4.24 12.66 14.64
C GLN A 74 3.33 12.41 15.84
N LEU A 75 3.23 11.15 16.29
CA LEU A 75 2.48 10.80 17.51
C LEU A 75 3.06 11.48 18.74
N PHE A 76 4.39 11.48 18.88
CA PHE A 76 5.08 12.13 19.99
C PHE A 76 4.86 13.65 19.99
N LEU A 77 5.01 14.30 18.84
CA LEU A 77 4.78 15.74 18.69
C LEU A 77 3.32 16.11 18.95
N CYS A 78 2.37 15.32 18.43
CA CYS A 78 0.93 15.51 18.67
C CYS A 78 0.61 15.45 20.17
N THR A 79 1.13 14.43 20.85
CA THR A 79 0.95 14.22 22.29
C THR A 79 1.60 15.34 23.11
N SER A 80 2.81 15.76 22.73
CA SER A 80 3.55 16.84 23.40
C SER A 80 2.86 18.20 23.26
N ASN A 81 2.36 18.51 22.08
CA ASN A 81 1.62 19.76 21.84
C ASN A 81 0.31 19.79 22.63
N GLU A 82 -0.41 18.67 22.69
CA GLU A 82 -1.62 18.58 23.51
C GLU A 82 -1.32 18.72 25.01
N TYR A 83 -0.21 18.15 25.49
CA TYR A 83 0.25 18.33 26.87
C TYR A 83 0.57 19.79 27.19
N GLN A 84 1.20 20.53 26.27
CA GLN A 84 1.51 21.95 26.48
C GLN A 84 0.28 22.85 26.49
N LYS A 85 -0.75 22.53 25.69
CA LYS A 85 -1.99 23.33 25.59
C LYS A 85 -2.94 23.14 26.79
N GLN A 86 -2.74 22.12 27.62
CA GLN A 86 -3.59 21.88 28.78
C GLN A 86 -3.30 22.84 29.93
N LYS A 87 -4.34 23.53 30.42
CA LYS A 87 -4.25 24.42 31.58
C LYS A 87 -3.85 23.69 32.87
N THR A 88 -4.24 22.42 33.00
CA THR A 88 -3.86 21.53 34.11
C THR A 88 -3.06 20.36 33.56
N LYS A 89 -1.79 20.23 33.94
CA LYS A 89 -0.89 19.18 33.45
C LYS A 89 -1.34 17.81 34.00
N SER A 90 -2.00 17.01 33.17
CA SER A 90 -2.42 15.65 33.53
C SER A 90 -2.11 14.67 32.40
N TRP A 91 -1.22 13.72 32.68
CA TRP A 91 -0.82 12.69 31.72
C TRP A 91 -1.97 11.75 31.32
N LYS A 92 -2.88 11.43 32.25
CA LYS A 92 -4.03 10.55 31.97
C LYS A 92 -4.98 11.16 30.94
N THR A 93 -5.14 12.47 30.96
CA THR A 93 -5.97 13.19 29.98
C THR A 93 -5.30 13.23 28.61
N VAL A 94 -3.98 13.40 28.57
CA VAL A 94 -3.20 13.44 27.32
C VAL A 94 -3.09 12.07 26.65
N PHE A 95 -3.03 10.98 27.39
CA PHE A 95 -3.03 9.63 26.78
C PHE A 95 -4.43 9.16 26.34
N LYS A 96 -5.47 9.98 26.51
CA LYS A 96 -6.79 9.67 25.96
C LYS A 96 -6.70 9.57 24.43
N ILE A 97 -7.23 8.47 23.89
CA ILE A 97 -7.24 8.19 22.46
C ILE A 97 -8.14 9.22 21.76
N THR A 98 -7.55 10.00 20.86
CA THR A 98 -8.23 10.94 19.97
C THR A 98 -8.10 10.44 18.53
N GLY A 99 -8.93 10.95 17.60
CA GLY A 99 -8.90 10.51 16.19
C GLY A 99 -7.50 10.56 15.56
N PRO A 100 -6.77 11.70 15.63
CA PRO A 100 -5.42 11.80 15.07
C PRO A 100 -4.42 10.83 15.72
N LYS A 101 -4.47 10.64 17.04
CA LYS A 101 -3.58 9.69 17.74
C LYS A 101 -3.85 8.25 17.29
N LEU A 102 -5.13 7.87 17.17
CA LEU A 102 -5.50 6.55 16.67
C LEU A 102 -5.01 6.34 15.24
N LEU A 103 -5.12 7.35 14.37
CA LEU A 103 -4.62 7.27 13.00
C LEU A 103 -3.09 7.04 12.96
N TYR A 104 -2.31 7.77 13.78
CA TYR A 104 -0.86 7.53 13.86
C TYR A 104 -0.53 6.14 14.39
N ILE A 105 -1.25 5.66 15.40
CA ILE A 105 -1.08 4.30 15.95
C ILE A 105 -1.35 3.25 14.87
N LEU A 106 -2.45 3.37 14.12
CA LEU A 106 -2.78 2.45 13.02
C LEU A 106 -1.71 2.47 11.93
N THR A 107 -1.20 3.66 11.56
CA THR A 107 -0.10 3.80 10.59
C THR A 107 1.18 3.14 11.09
N ILE A 108 1.54 3.28 12.37
CA ILE A 108 2.70 2.60 12.96
C ILE A 108 2.54 1.09 12.83
N PHE A 109 1.39 0.52 13.18
CA PHE A 109 1.16 -0.92 13.04
C PHE A 109 1.19 -1.38 11.57
N ALA A 110 0.55 -0.66 10.66
CA ALA A 110 0.52 -1.01 9.24
C ALA A 110 1.93 -1.00 8.63
N THR A 111 2.71 0.05 8.91
CA THR A 111 4.07 0.20 8.40
C THR A 111 5.05 -0.77 9.05
N ALA A 112 4.89 -1.06 10.35
CA ALA A 112 5.71 -2.06 11.05
C ALA A 112 5.46 -3.47 10.49
N ILE A 113 4.21 -3.88 10.29
CA ILE A 113 3.89 -5.21 9.72
C ILE A 113 4.49 -5.36 8.32
N ARG A 114 4.39 -4.32 7.48
CA ARG A 114 5.00 -4.33 6.15
C ARG A 114 6.52 -4.32 6.21
N GLY A 115 7.12 -3.54 7.09
CA GLY A 115 8.57 -3.54 7.29
C GLY A 115 9.08 -4.92 7.71
N VAL A 116 8.42 -5.54 8.70
CA VAL A 116 8.72 -6.91 9.14
C VAL A 116 8.60 -7.88 7.98
N TYR A 117 7.52 -7.83 7.18
CA TYR A 117 7.38 -8.66 5.98
C TYR A 117 8.60 -8.56 5.07
N PHE A 118 8.99 -7.34 4.66
CA PHE A 118 10.09 -7.15 3.71
C PHE A 118 11.44 -7.60 4.26
N PHE A 119 11.73 -7.37 5.55
CA PHE A 119 13.01 -7.81 6.14
C PHE A 119 13.07 -9.31 6.45
N THR A 120 11.93 -9.92 6.75
CA THR A 120 11.88 -11.32 7.21
C THR A 120 11.51 -12.32 6.13
N LYS A 121 11.01 -11.89 4.96
CA LYS A 121 10.57 -12.77 3.85
C LYS A 121 11.58 -13.86 3.48
N MET A 122 12.88 -13.59 3.61
CA MET A 122 13.96 -14.53 3.30
C MET A 122 14.18 -15.62 4.36
N HIS A 123 13.67 -15.42 5.58
CA HIS A 123 13.96 -16.24 6.75
C HIS A 123 12.73 -16.94 7.33
N ILE A 124 11.52 -16.51 6.95
CA ILE A 124 10.26 -17.05 7.47
C ILE A 124 9.60 -17.99 6.47
N SER A 125 8.71 -18.87 6.97
CA SER A 125 7.91 -19.74 6.11
C SER A 125 6.98 -18.93 5.18
N ASP A 126 6.60 -19.53 4.06
CA ASP A 126 5.68 -18.90 3.11
C ASP A 126 4.32 -18.60 3.74
N GLN A 127 3.84 -19.44 4.65
CA GLN A 127 2.61 -19.20 5.41
C GLN A 127 2.69 -17.93 6.25
N ALA A 128 3.74 -17.77 7.05
CA ALA A 128 3.95 -16.56 7.86
C ALA A 128 4.02 -15.29 6.99
N SER A 129 4.63 -15.41 5.81
CA SER A 129 4.70 -14.32 4.83
C SER A 129 3.31 -13.90 4.32
N ILE A 130 2.45 -14.87 4.02
CA ILE A 130 1.07 -14.61 3.56
C ILE A 130 0.26 -13.92 4.65
N HIS A 131 0.36 -14.36 5.90
CA HIS A 131 -0.34 -13.73 7.02
C HIS A 131 0.08 -12.27 7.23
N LEU A 132 1.39 -12.00 7.21
CA LEU A 132 1.92 -10.64 7.34
C LEU A 132 1.48 -9.75 6.17
N TRP A 133 1.47 -10.28 4.94
CA TRP A 133 1.02 -9.57 3.76
C TRP A 133 -0.47 -9.18 3.86
N SER A 134 -1.31 -10.12 4.26
CA SER A 134 -2.76 -9.94 4.36
C SER A 134 -3.17 -9.07 5.54
N ALA A 135 -2.48 -9.14 6.68
CA ALA A 135 -2.77 -8.35 7.88
C ALA A 135 -2.62 -6.82 7.68
N TYR A 136 -1.86 -6.39 6.67
CA TYR A 136 -1.69 -4.98 6.34
C TYR A 136 -2.99 -4.29 5.88
N TYR A 137 -3.78 -4.92 5.01
CA TYR A 137 -4.95 -4.30 4.40
C TYR A 137 -6.07 -3.98 5.41
N PRO A 138 -6.40 -4.87 6.37
CA PRO A 138 -7.34 -4.57 7.45
C PRO A 138 -6.99 -3.31 8.25
N ILE A 139 -5.71 -3.13 8.57
CA ILE A 139 -5.25 -1.96 9.35
C ILE A 139 -5.35 -0.69 8.51
N LEU A 140 -4.97 -0.77 7.23
CA LEU A 140 -5.12 0.35 6.29
C LEU A 140 -6.60 0.77 6.16
N LEU A 141 -7.50 -0.20 6.00
CA LEU A 141 -8.95 0.03 5.93
C LEU A 141 -9.53 0.58 7.23
N SER A 142 -9.01 0.14 8.39
CA SER A 142 -9.35 0.74 9.68
C SER A 142 -8.99 2.23 9.72
N GLY A 143 -7.79 2.59 9.24
CA GLY A 143 -7.37 3.98 9.11
C GLY A 143 -8.28 4.79 8.17
N SER A 144 -8.56 4.26 6.98
CA SER A 144 -9.45 4.94 6.01
C SER A 144 -10.89 5.09 6.55
N SER A 145 -11.44 4.06 7.19
CA SER A 145 -12.79 4.13 7.78
C SER A 145 -12.87 5.14 8.92
N LEU A 146 -11.81 5.29 9.73
CA LEU A 146 -11.71 6.34 10.75
C LEU A 146 -11.78 7.73 10.12
N ILE A 147 -11.01 7.99 9.05
CA ILE A 147 -11.00 9.28 8.35
C ILE A 147 -12.38 9.59 7.76
N VAL A 148 -12.99 8.62 7.07
CA VAL A 148 -14.32 8.79 6.45
C VAL A 148 -15.37 9.07 7.53
N CYS A 149 -15.40 8.30 8.62
CA CYS A 149 -16.35 8.52 9.72
C CYS A 149 -16.16 9.89 10.38
N PHE A 150 -14.90 10.32 10.53
CA PHE A 150 -14.56 11.62 11.10
C PHE A 150 -15.03 12.77 10.22
N TRP A 151 -14.80 12.69 8.90
CA TRP A 151 -15.27 13.70 7.96
C TRP A 151 -16.79 13.71 7.87
N ALA A 152 -17.44 12.55 7.79
CA ALA A 152 -18.90 12.46 7.79
C ALA A 152 -19.49 13.18 9.02
N GLU A 153 -18.93 12.93 10.21
CA GLU A 153 -19.35 13.60 11.46
C GLU A 153 -19.10 15.11 11.41
N ALA A 154 -17.93 15.56 10.93
CA ALA A 154 -17.60 16.98 10.82
C ALA A 154 -18.50 17.75 9.83
N PHE A 155 -19.04 17.11 8.79
CA PHE A 155 -19.88 17.77 7.79
C PHE A 155 -21.38 17.69 8.06
N HIS A 156 -21.86 16.59 8.64
CA HIS A 156 -23.29 16.32 8.77
C HIS A 156 -23.88 16.74 10.12
N LEU A 157 -23.05 17.02 11.12
CA LEU A 157 -23.51 17.44 12.45
C LEU A 157 -23.22 18.92 12.66
N GLU A 158 -24.30 19.72 12.69
CA GLU A 158 -24.25 21.13 13.04
C GLU A 158 -23.97 21.30 14.54
N GLY A 159 -23.09 22.25 14.89
CA GLY A 159 -22.77 22.58 16.29
C GLY A 159 -21.58 21.83 16.92
N ILE A 160 -20.71 21.20 16.13
CA ILE A 160 -19.47 20.63 16.65
C ILE A 160 -18.38 21.72 16.69
N ASP A 161 -17.93 22.08 17.89
CA ASP A 161 -16.70 22.87 18.09
C ASP A 161 -15.48 22.03 17.65
N CYS A 162 -14.91 22.36 16.48
CA CYS A 162 -13.68 21.75 15.96
C CYS A 162 -12.42 22.14 16.75
N ASP A 163 -12.53 23.02 17.75
CA ASP A 163 -11.40 23.55 18.51
C ASP A 163 -10.79 22.56 19.51
N LYS A 164 -11.49 21.46 19.84
CA LYS A 164 -11.00 20.42 20.76
C LYS A 164 -10.80 19.09 20.04
N PRO A 165 -9.64 18.43 20.19
CA PRO A 165 -9.42 17.11 19.62
C PRO A 165 -10.38 16.11 20.27
N ARG A 166 -11.33 15.59 19.50
CA ARG A 166 -12.33 14.61 19.95
C ARG A 166 -12.14 13.29 19.21
N PHE A 167 -12.61 12.21 19.83
CA PHE A 167 -12.85 10.97 19.12
C PHE A 167 -14.21 11.01 18.41
N LEU A 168 -14.52 10.00 17.59
CA LEU A 168 -15.85 9.83 17.00
C LEU A 168 -16.91 9.79 18.10
N SER A 169 -18.02 10.51 17.91
CA SER A 169 -19.13 10.53 18.86
C SER A 169 -20.30 9.72 18.32
N LYS A 170 -20.93 10.19 17.23
CA LYS A 170 -22.12 9.53 16.66
C LYS A 170 -21.75 8.49 15.61
N SER A 171 -20.69 8.73 14.84
CA SER A 171 -20.24 7.79 13.80
C SER A 171 -19.44 6.59 14.33
N ILE A 172 -19.35 6.42 15.66
CA ILE A 172 -18.60 5.32 16.29
C ILE A 172 -19.20 3.95 15.94
N ILE A 173 -20.52 3.84 15.81
CA ILE A 173 -21.20 2.58 15.49
C ILE A 173 -20.80 2.15 14.07
N GLY A 174 -20.84 3.07 13.10
CA GLY A 174 -20.41 2.79 11.73
C GLY A 174 -18.95 2.37 11.65
N PHE A 175 -18.07 3.07 12.37
CA PHE A 175 -16.66 2.69 12.49
C PHE A 175 -16.49 1.27 13.06
N VAL A 176 -17.17 0.95 14.17
CA VAL A 176 -17.09 -0.38 14.80
C VAL A 176 -17.61 -1.47 13.86
N VAL A 177 -18.76 -1.28 13.23
CA VAL A 177 -19.34 -2.28 12.30
C VAL A 177 -18.39 -2.57 11.14
N ILE A 178 -17.85 -1.53 10.49
CA ILE A 178 -16.90 -1.70 9.39
C ILE A 178 -15.65 -2.45 9.85
N ASN A 179 -15.09 -2.10 11.01
CA ASN A 179 -13.90 -2.76 11.55
C ASN A 179 -14.17 -4.21 11.98
N VAL A 180 -15.35 -4.52 12.52
CA VAL A 180 -15.75 -5.90 12.83
C VAL A 180 -15.81 -6.74 11.55
N VAL A 181 -16.40 -6.22 10.46
CA VAL A 181 -16.43 -6.91 9.16
C VAL A 181 -15.01 -7.14 8.63
N ILE A 182 -14.18 -6.11 8.63
CA ILE A 182 -12.78 -6.18 8.15
C ILE A 182 -11.96 -7.19 8.97
N SER A 183 -12.04 -7.12 10.30
CA SER A 183 -11.35 -8.06 11.18
C SER A 183 -11.90 -9.48 11.05
N GLY A 184 -13.20 -9.64 10.84
CA GLY A 184 -13.82 -10.94 10.55
C GLY A 184 -13.29 -11.59 9.27
N LEU A 185 -13.08 -10.81 8.22
CA LEU A 185 -12.45 -11.29 6.98
C LEU A 185 -11.02 -11.76 7.22
N LEU A 186 -10.22 -11.01 8.00
CA LEU A 186 -8.86 -11.43 8.36
C LEU A 186 -8.88 -12.71 9.18
N VAL A 187 -9.73 -12.81 10.21
CA VAL A 187 -9.83 -14.03 11.03
C VAL A 187 -10.24 -15.23 10.18
N THR A 188 -11.18 -15.05 9.25
CA THR A 188 -11.57 -16.11 8.31
C THR A 188 -10.38 -16.58 7.46
N GLN A 189 -9.54 -15.67 6.99
CA GLN A 189 -8.30 -15.99 6.28
C GLN A 189 -7.26 -16.69 7.16
N LEU A 190 -7.19 -16.34 8.45
CA LEU A 190 -6.29 -17.02 9.39
C LEU A 190 -6.78 -18.44 9.68
N VAL A 191 -8.08 -18.65 9.87
CA VAL A 191 -8.64 -19.98 10.09
C VAL A 191 -8.54 -20.85 8.84
N ALA A 192 -8.56 -20.25 7.64
CA ALA A 192 -8.43 -20.98 6.38
C ALA A 192 -7.07 -21.70 6.20
N THR A 193 -6.00 -21.33 6.94
CA THR A 193 -4.74 -22.11 6.92
C THR A 193 -4.84 -23.43 7.63
N ASP A 194 -5.76 -23.57 8.58
CA ASP A 194 -5.91 -24.80 9.38
C ASP A 194 -6.78 -25.84 8.67
N ILE A 195 -7.30 -25.52 7.48
CA ILE A 195 -8.09 -26.43 6.65
C ILE A 195 -7.14 -27.23 5.75
N ASP A 196 -7.12 -28.56 5.94
CA ASP A 196 -6.26 -29.47 5.18
C ASP A 196 -6.60 -29.55 3.68
N ASP A 197 -7.81 -29.16 3.27
CA ASP A 197 -8.23 -29.15 1.86
C ASP A 197 -7.72 -27.90 1.13
N PRO A 198 -6.76 -28.05 0.18
CA PRO A 198 -6.13 -26.93 -0.51
C PRO A 198 -7.10 -26.21 -1.47
N VAL A 199 -8.11 -26.91 -1.99
CA VAL A 199 -9.09 -26.33 -2.92
C VAL A 199 -10.07 -25.43 -2.17
N ILE A 200 -10.49 -25.87 -0.99
CA ILE A 200 -11.39 -25.08 -0.13
C ILE A 200 -10.64 -23.85 0.41
N SER A 201 -9.41 -24.05 0.90
CA SER A 201 -8.57 -22.97 1.43
C SER A 201 -8.31 -21.87 0.38
N ASP A 202 -7.89 -22.24 -0.83
CA ASP A 202 -7.64 -21.29 -1.93
C ASP A 202 -8.90 -20.48 -2.29
N ASN A 203 -10.06 -21.14 -2.39
CA ASN A 203 -11.32 -20.45 -2.67
C ASN A 203 -11.70 -19.45 -1.58
N ILE A 204 -11.49 -19.80 -0.30
CA ILE A 204 -11.74 -18.87 0.83
C ILE A 204 -10.81 -17.66 0.73
N TYR A 205 -9.52 -17.86 0.47
CA TYR A 205 -8.57 -16.76 0.29
C TYR A 205 -8.98 -15.81 -0.83
N ARG A 206 -9.37 -16.35 -1.98
CA ARG A 206 -9.81 -15.57 -3.15
C ARG A 206 -11.06 -14.74 -2.84
N ILE A 207 -12.06 -15.33 -2.18
CA ILE A 207 -13.29 -14.63 -1.79
C ILE A 207 -12.97 -13.53 -0.78
N CYS A 208 -12.21 -13.83 0.28
CA CYS A 208 -11.86 -12.85 1.30
C CYS A 208 -11.03 -11.69 0.73
N ASN A 209 -10.02 -11.97 -0.10
CA ASN A 209 -9.23 -10.93 -0.77
C ASN A 209 -10.10 -10.07 -1.71
N GLY A 210 -11.04 -10.69 -2.43
CA GLY A 210 -12.03 -9.98 -3.23
C GLY A 210 -12.91 -9.05 -2.39
N CYS A 211 -13.42 -9.51 -1.25
CA CYS A 211 -14.19 -8.69 -0.31
C CYS A 211 -13.38 -7.52 0.25
N VAL A 212 -12.12 -7.75 0.63
CA VAL A 212 -11.20 -6.69 1.10
C VAL A 212 -10.95 -5.67 -0.01
N GLY A 213 -10.71 -6.11 -1.24
CA GLY A 213 -10.55 -5.23 -2.41
C GLY A 213 -11.79 -4.38 -2.69
N LEU A 214 -12.99 -4.98 -2.62
CA LEU A 214 -14.27 -4.26 -2.77
C LEU A 214 -14.46 -3.21 -1.67
N LEU A 215 -14.21 -3.58 -0.41
CA LEU A 215 -14.27 -2.65 0.72
C LEU A 215 -13.27 -1.50 0.54
N LEU A 216 -12.10 -1.76 -0.04
CA LEU A 216 -11.10 -0.73 -0.33
C LEU A 216 -11.58 0.24 -1.41
N ILE A 217 -12.23 -0.23 -2.48
CA ILE A 217 -12.89 0.67 -3.43
C ILE A 217 -13.96 1.51 -2.74
N ILE A 218 -14.85 0.88 -1.97
CA ILE A 218 -15.93 1.59 -1.28
C ILE A 218 -15.34 2.69 -0.38
N ALA A 219 -14.30 2.36 0.39
CA ALA A 219 -13.58 3.32 1.22
C ALA A 219 -12.97 4.47 0.40
N VAL A 220 -12.36 4.18 -0.76
CA VAL A 220 -11.81 5.20 -1.68
C VAL A 220 -12.91 6.11 -2.23
N VAL A 221 -14.07 5.56 -2.62
CA VAL A 221 -15.20 6.36 -3.12
C VAL A 221 -15.67 7.32 -2.04
N PHE A 222 -15.90 6.86 -0.81
CA PHE A 222 -16.28 7.74 0.29
C PHE A 222 -15.17 8.77 0.61
N PHE A 223 -13.91 8.35 0.60
CA PHE A 223 -12.79 9.26 0.79
C PHE A 223 -12.73 10.35 -0.29
N LEU A 224 -13.01 10.02 -1.55
CA LEU A 224 -13.07 11.00 -2.63
C LEU A 224 -14.27 11.94 -2.48
N VAL A 225 -15.46 11.41 -2.21
CA VAL A 225 -16.68 12.23 -2.01
C VAL A 225 -16.45 13.24 -0.89
N TYR A 226 -16.06 12.78 0.29
CA TYR A 226 -15.81 13.67 1.43
C TYR A 226 -14.54 14.49 1.26
N GLY A 227 -13.50 13.96 0.63
CA GLY A 227 -12.24 14.66 0.39
C GLY A 227 -12.40 15.86 -0.55
N VAL A 228 -13.25 15.73 -1.58
CA VAL A 228 -13.63 16.83 -2.46
C VAL A 228 -14.43 17.89 -1.71
N GLU A 229 -15.39 17.48 -0.86
CA GLU A 229 -16.12 18.41 -0.01
C GLU A 229 -15.20 19.19 0.94
N VAL A 230 -14.25 18.51 1.60
CA VAL A 230 -13.20 19.15 2.43
C VAL A 230 -12.43 20.16 1.59
N TYR A 231 -11.95 19.76 0.42
CA TYR A 231 -11.11 20.58 -0.45
C TYR A 231 -11.81 21.91 -0.80
N PHE A 232 -13.09 21.86 -1.20
CA PHE A 232 -13.86 23.05 -1.55
C PHE A 232 -14.29 23.87 -0.34
N LYS A 233 -14.76 23.24 0.75
CA LYS A 233 -15.24 23.97 1.93
C LYS A 233 -14.11 24.72 2.63
N VAL A 234 -12.92 24.12 2.68
CA VAL A 234 -11.71 24.77 3.18
C VAL A 234 -11.34 25.99 2.31
N ARG A 235 -11.45 25.90 0.98
CA ARG A 235 -11.24 27.05 0.08
C ARG A 235 -12.26 28.16 0.31
N GLY A 236 -13.53 27.82 0.54
CA GLY A 236 -14.60 28.78 0.82
C GLY A 236 -14.44 29.52 2.15
N ALA A 237 -13.93 28.85 3.20
CA ALA A 237 -13.64 29.48 4.49
C ALA A 237 -12.52 30.51 4.39
N PHE A 238 -11.43 30.20 3.69
CA PHE A 238 -10.31 31.14 3.53
C PHE A 238 -10.61 32.32 2.60
N ASN A 239 -11.49 32.14 1.61
CA ASN A 239 -11.90 33.27 0.76
C ASN A 239 -12.76 34.29 1.52
N LYS A 240 -13.37 33.88 2.65
CA LYS A 240 -14.18 34.73 3.53
C LYS A 240 -13.41 35.28 4.73
N THR A 241 -12.37 34.58 5.18
CA THR A 241 -11.62 34.94 6.38
C THR A 241 -10.17 35.23 6.01
N GLN A 242 -9.86 36.52 5.90
CA GLN A 242 -8.51 37.05 5.77
C GLN A 242 -7.78 36.88 7.11
N SER A 243 -7.45 35.64 7.48
CA SER A 243 -6.80 35.31 8.75
C SER A 243 -5.54 34.48 8.53
N ASN A 244 -4.41 35.05 8.96
CA ASN A 244 -3.15 34.50 9.49
C ASN A 244 -2.93 32.96 9.51
N VAL A 245 -3.21 32.26 8.41
CA VAL A 245 -2.89 30.84 8.23
C VAL A 245 -1.88 30.74 7.11
N ASP A 246 -0.74 30.09 7.40
CA ASP A 246 0.36 29.95 6.45
C ASP A 246 -0.10 29.25 5.16
N PRO A 247 -0.07 29.92 4.00
CA PRO A 247 -0.53 29.36 2.73
C PRO A 247 0.19 28.06 2.35
N TRP A 248 1.45 27.94 2.79
CA TRP A 248 2.30 26.79 2.54
C TRP A 248 1.81 25.52 3.23
N GLN A 249 1.48 25.61 4.52
CA GLN A 249 0.99 24.46 5.29
C GLN A 249 -0.33 23.92 4.69
N LEU A 250 -1.18 24.82 4.22
CA LEU A 250 -2.42 24.48 3.54
C LEU A 250 -2.18 23.76 2.21
N HIS A 251 -1.25 24.28 1.39
CA HIS A 251 -0.91 23.66 0.11
C HIS A 251 -0.38 22.23 0.30
N MET A 252 0.51 22.04 1.28
CA MET A 252 1.08 20.72 1.60
C MET A 252 0.00 19.72 2.08
N SER A 253 -0.94 20.17 2.91
CA SER A 253 -2.06 19.32 3.35
C SER A 253 -2.95 18.88 2.18
N ARG A 254 -3.24 19.78 1.23
CA ARG A 254 -4.06 19.47 0.04
C ARG A 254 -3.36 18.52 -0.92
N LEU A 255 -2.08 18.75 -1.18
CA LEU A 255 -1.30 17.88 -2.05
C LEU A 255 -1.19 16.47 -1.45
N GLY A 256 -1.03 16.37 -0.13
CA GLY A 256 -1.08 15.09 0.59
C GLY A 256 -2.43 14.37 0.42
N LEU A 257 -3.55 15.11 0.50
CA LEU A 257 -4.89 14.55 0.32
C LEU A 257 -5.08 13.93 -1.09
N ILE A 258 -4.66 14.67 -2.12
CA ILE A 258 -4.75 14.22 -3.51
C ILE A 258 -3.84 13.02 -3.75
N ALA A 259 -2.58 13.09 -3.28
CA ALA A 259 -1.64 11.99 -3.40
C ALA A 259 -2.16 10.72 -2.71
N GLN A 260 -2.72 10.85 -1.50
CA GLN A 260 -3.34 9.74 -0.78
C GLN A 260 -4.51 9.13 -1.57
N ALA A 261 -5.42 9.96 -2.09
CA ALA A 261 -6.55 9.49 -2.90
C ALA A 261 -6.08 8.70 -4.14
N CYS A 262 -5.12 9.24 -4.88
CA CYS A 262 -4.57 8.61 -6.07
C CYS A 262 -3.89 7.26 -5.75
N LEU A 263 -3.03 7.22 -4.74
CA LEU A 263 -2.33 5.99 -4.34
C LEU A 263 -3.30 4.91 -3.85
N GLN A 264 -4.34 5.30 -3.10
CA GLN A 264 -5.33 4.36 -2.58
C GLN A 264 -6.23 3.82 -3.70
N LEU A 265 -6.60 4.65 -4.67
CA LEU A 265 -7.33 4.23 -5.87
C LEU A 265 -6.51 3.24 -6.69
N LEU A 266 -5.24 3.55 -6.96
CA LEU A 266 -4.34 2.63 -7.66
C LEU A 266 -4.26 1.29 -6.92
N THR A 267 -4.05 1.31 -5.61
CA THR A 267 -3.99 0.08 -4.79
C THR A 267 -5.27 -0.75 -4.90
N GLY A 268 -6.45 -0.12 -4.85
CA GLY A 268 -7.73 -0.81 -5.00
C GLY A 268 -7.92 -1.46 -6.36
N LEU A 269 -7.53 -0.77 -7.44
CA LEU A 269 -7.57 -1.31 -8.79
C LEU A 269 -6.63 -2.51 -8.95
N PHE A 270 -5.42 -2.44 -8.38
CA PHE A 270 -4.47 -3.57 -8.40
C PHE A 270 -5.00 -4.79 -7.66
N LEU A 271 -5.58 -4.63 -6.47
CA LEU A 271 -6.14 -5.76 -5.70
C LEU A 271 -7.29 -6.45 -6.40
N ILE A 272 -8.16 -5.68 -7.07
CA ILE A 272 -9.27 -6.24 -7.84
C ILE A 272 -8.76 -6.90 -9.11
N SER A 273 -7.79 -6.29 -9.79
CA SER A 273 -7.12 -6.92 -10.93
C SER A 273 -6.56 -8.29 -10.57
N ASP A 274 -5.94 -8.41 -9.40
CA ASP A 274 -5.41 -9.67 -8.89
C ASP A 274 -6.52 -10.67 -8.52
N ALA A 275 -7.58 -10.22 -7.83
CA ALA A 275 -8.72 -11.07 -7.49
C ALA A 275 -9.46 -11.62 -8.73
N PHE A 276 -9.50 -10.85 -9.83
CA PHE A 276 -10.12 -11.26 -11.10
C PHE A 276 -9.12 -11.84 -12.11
N ARG A 277 -7.86 -12.08 -11.72
CA ARG A 277 -6.77 -12.50 -12.61
C ARG A 277 -7.13 -13.74 -13.43
N ASP A 278 -7.73 -14.76 -12.83
CA ASP A 278 -8.10 -16.01 -13.53
C ASP A 278 -9.23 -15.83 -14.55
N ASN A 279 -10.20 -14.96 -14.22
CA ASN A 279 -11.29 -14.60 -15.12
C ASN A 279 -10.79 -13.72 -16.27
N TRP A 280 -9.79 -12.88 -16.02
CA TRP A 280 -9.15 -12.07 -17.05
C TRP A 280 -8.24 -12.89 -17.96
N LYS A 281 -7.53 -13.89 -17.41
CA LYS A 281 -6.68 -14.81 -18.17
C LYS A 281 -7.49 -15.66 -19.17
N LYS A 282 -8.75 -15.98 -18.85
CA LYS A 282 -9.69 -16.65 -19.78
C LYS A 282 -10.31 -15.72 -20.82
N ARG A 283 -10.22 -14.39 -20.64
CA ARG A 283 -10.86 -13.37 -21.50
C ARG A 283 -9.83 -12.53 -22.27
N GLU A 284 -8.78 -13.21 -22.75
CA GLU A 284 -7.60 -12.68 -23.43
C GLU A 284 -7.79 -11.47 -24.37
N ARG A 285 -6.80 -10.56 -24.32
CA ARG A 285 -6.36 -9.55 -25.33
C ARG A 285 -6.91 -8.12 -25.34
N GLY A 286 -7.77 -7.70 -24.41
CA GLY A 286 -8.32 -6.32 -24.45
C GLY A 286 -7.60 -5.23 -23.62
N PHE A 287 -6.97 -5.59 -22.50
CA PHE A 287 -6.63 -4.61 -21.45
C PHE A 287 -5.17 -4.62 -21.00
N CYS A 288 -4.27 -5.26 -21.77
CA CYS A 288 -2.83 -5.14 -21.55
C CYS A 288 -2.31 -3.72 -21.88
N PHE A 289 -3.12 -2.88 -22.52
CA PHE A 289 -2.71 -1.55 -22.98
C PHE A 289 -2.64 -0.50 -21.86
N LEU A 290 -3.36 -0.67 -20.74
CA LEU A 290 -3.32 0.31 -19.64
C LEU A 290 -2.22 0.04 -18.60
N LEU A 291 -1.60 -1.13 -18.62
CA LEU A 291 -0.39 -1.44 -17.82
C LEU A 291 0.92 -1.11 -18.55
N SER A 292 0.85 -0.71 -19.83
CA SER A 292 2.00 -0.24 -20.62
C SER A 292 2.11 1.28 -20.74
N ILE A 293 1.20 2.06 -20.14
CA ILE A 293 1.31 3.54 -20.08
C ILE A 293 1.88 3.97 -18.73
N THR A 294 3.06 3.46 -18.40
CA THR A 294 4.04 4.22 -17.63
C THR A 294 5.38 3.96 -18.31
N PRO A 295 5.94 4.93 -19.06
CA PRO A 295 7.31 4.81 -19.53
C PRO A 295 8.23 4.66 -18.30
N PRO A 296 9.40 4.01 -18.44
CA PRO A 296 10.41 4.05 -17.42
C PRO A 296 10.79 5.52 -17.24
N PHE A 297 10.54 6.09 -16.07
CA PHE A 297 11.07 7.40 -15.75
C PHE A 297 12.58 7.21 -15.51
N GLU A 298 13.36 7.20 -16.59
CA GLU A 298 14.77 7.54 -16.57
C GLU A 298 14.89 8.98 -16.09
N SER A 299 15.05 9.18 -14.78
CA SER A 299 15.65 10.39 -14.26
C SER A 299 17.13 10.12 -14.03
N ASN A 300 17.93 10.34 -15.09
CA ASN A 300 19.27 10.86 -14.92
C ASN A 300 19.15 12.22 -14.21
N ILE A 301 19.22 12.24 -12.88
CA ILE A 301 19.56 13.45 -12.12
C ILE A 301 20.70 13.10 -11.18
N VAL A 302 21.89 13.44 -11.68
CA VAL A 302 23.09 13.69 -10.91
C VAL A 302 22.83 14.85 -9.94
N GLY A 303 23.15 14.67 -8.67
CA GLY A 303 23.60 15.78 -7.81
C GLY A 303 22.82 16.02 -6.50
N PRO A 304 23.52 16.27 -5.38
CA PRO A 304 22.97 16.23 -4.03
C PRO A 304 22.39 17.58 -3.61
N PHE A 305 21.25 17.59 -2.91
CA PHE A 305 20.85 18.75 -2.13
C PHE A 305 21.26 18.55 -0.68
N ILE A 306 22.38 19.20 -0.36
CA ILE A 306 22.88 19.44 0.98
C ILE A 306 21.86 20.32 1.72
N ILE A 307 21.52 19.91 2.94
CA ILE A 307 20.90 20.77 3.95
C ILE A 307 21.98 21.72 4.43
N GLU A 308 21.86 23.02 4.12
CA GLU A 308 22.59 24.05 4.84
C GLU A 308 21.63 25.13 5.35
N LYS A 309 21.93 25.56 6.57
CA LYS A 309 21.18 26.44 7.48
C LYS A 309 20.76 27.77 6.84
N ILE A 310 19.54 28.22 7.15
CA ILE A 310 19.17 29.34 8.06
C ILE A 310 17.64 29.41 8.10
#